data_AF-A0A968WNS5-F1
#
_entry.id   AF-A0A968WNS5-F1
#
_cell.length_a   1.000
_cell.length_b   1.000
_cell.length_c   1.000
_cell.angle_alpha   90.00
_cell.angle_beta   90.00
_cell.angle_gamma   90.00
#
_symmetry.space_group_name_H-M   'P 1'
#
loop_
_entity.id
_entity.type
_entity.pdbx_description
1 polymer ?
#
loop_
_entity_poly.entity_id
_entity_poly.type
_entity_poly.pdbx_seq_one_letter_code
_entity_poly.pdbx_strand_id
1 'polypeptide(L)'
;MKSLLQLTVSAVFSINCVGNSNAATCKMDKAIYEIRGAAEFRLTLSKSTKPESLSNIAITVTTPFRSYDFFITYSNGYVRSFLSPEWPDAPDNATMLLLAFNEDLSAAYTDFKIGEPAPPLLLVPDLGPFIYYDSNHGSSVPDGFWRLQPC
;
A
#
# COMPACT_ATOMS: atom_id res chain seq x y z
N MET A 1 60.01 1.62 28.33
CA MET A 1 59.39 2.36 27.21
C MET A 1 58.56 1.37 26.40
N LYS A 2 57.22 1.37 26.55
CA LYS A 2 56.31 0.52 25.77
C LYS A 2 55.36 1.45 25.02
N SER A 3 55.46 1.41 23.70
CA SER A 3 54.66 2.21 22.77
C SER A 3 53.31 1.53 22.55
N LEU A 4 52.21 2.25 22.79
CA LEU A 4 50.86 1.83 22.43
C LEU A 4 50.53 2.38 21.03
N LEU A 5 50.35 1.49 20.06
CA LEU A 5 49.72 1.81 18.77
C LEU A 5 48.19 1.70 18.95
N GLN A 6 47.47 2.82 18.81
CA GLN A 6 46.03 2.82 18.64
C GLN A 6 45.68 2.68 17.16
N LEU A 7 45.01 1.59 16.80
CA LEU A 7 44.34 1.42 15.51
C LEU A 7 42.94 2.02 15.59
N THR A 8 42.69 3.12 14.89
CA THR A 8 41.34 3.64 14.65
C THR A 8 40.78 2.99 13.39
N VAL A 9 39.76 2.14 13.55
CA VAL A 9 38.99 1.58 12.44
C VAL A 9 37.82 2.51 12.16
N SER A 10 37.89 3.28 11.07
CA SER A 10 36.76 4.07 10.57
C SER A 10 35.91 3.19 9.65
N ALA A 11 34.76 2.73 10.14
CA ALA A 11 33.77 2.06 9.30
C ALA A 11 33.00 3.12 8.50
N VAL A 12 33.25 3.19 7.19
CA VAL A 12 32.49 4.02 6.26
C VAL A 12 31.22 3.24 5.87
N PHE A 13 30.10 3.57 6.49
CA PHE A 13 28.79 3.10 6.04
C PHE A 13 28.34 3.94 4.84
N SER A 14 28.57 3.43 3.63
CA SER A 14 27.96 3.97 2.41
C SER A 14 26.49 3.55 2.38
N ILE A 15 25.59 4.45 2.74
CA ILE A 15 24.15 4.30 2.46
C ILE A 15 23.99 4.58 0.96
N ASN A 16 23.98 3.51 0.15
CA ASN A 16 23.52 3.61 -1.22
C ASN A 16 22.03 3.91 -1.19
N CYS A 17 21.65 5.19 -1.22
CA CYS A 17 20.31 5.59 -1.62
C CYS A 17 20.17 5.27 -3.12
N VAL A 18 19.81 4.02 -3.42
CA VAL A 18 19.30 3.66 -4.74
C VAL A 18 17.98 4.41 -4.88
N GLY A 19 18.00 5.51 -5.63
CA GLY A 19 16.80 6.25 -5.98
C GLY A 19 15.85 5.31 -6.70
N ASN A 20 14.66 5.14 -6.13
CA ASN A 20 13.59 4.29 -6.67
C ASN A 20 13.00 4.94 -7.94
N SER A 21 13.72 4.93 -9.05
CA SER A 21 13.19 5.37 -10.36
C SER A 21 12.26 4.33 -11.02
N ASN A 22 11.76 3.33 -10.27
CA ASN A 22 10.92 2.25 -10.80
C ASN A 22 9.42 2.53 -10.71
N ALA A 23 8.98 3.67 -10.15
CA ALA A 23 7.56 4.01 -10.07
C ALA A 23 6.93 4.15 -11.47
N ALA A 24 7.65 4.75 -12.43
CA ALA A 24 7.15 4.96 -13.80
C ALA A 24 7.03 3.66 -14.62
N THR A 25 7.73 2.59 -14.23
CA THR A 25 7.72 1.30 -14.94
C THR A 25 6.77 0.29 -14.30
N CYS A 26 6.35 0.52 -13.06
CA CYS A 26 5.44 -0.39 -12.39
C CYS A 26 4.02 -0.24 -12.90
N LYS A 27 3.48 -1.34 -13.42
CA LYS A 27 2.09 -1.40 -13.88
C LYS A 27 1.14 -1.55 -12.70
N MET A 28 -0.02 -0.90 -12.80
CA MET A 28 -1.08 -0.89 -11.79
C MET A 28 -1.44 -2.29 -11.30
N ASP A 29 -1.52 -3.29 -12.19
CA ASP A 29 -1.94 -4.67 -11.89
C ASP A 29 -0.84 -5.54 -11.24
N LYS A 30 0.30 -4.94 -10.91
CA LYS A 30 1.44 -5.59 -10.24
C LYS A 30 1.99 -4.76 -9.09
N ALA A 31 1.34 -3.64 -8.76
CA ALA A 31 1.87 -2.68 -7.82
C ALA A 31 1.77 -3.20 -6.38
N ILE A 32 2.88 -3.08 -5.65
CA ILE A 32 2.98 -3.46 -4.24
C ILE A 32 3.34 -2.20 -3.45
N TYR A 33 2.62 -1.96 -2.37
CA TYR A 33 2.83 -0.82 -1.51
C TYR A 33 3.08 -1.28 -0.08
N GLU A 34 3.97 -0.56 0.59
CA GLU A 34 4.29 -0.77 2.01
C GLU A 34 4.22 0.55 2.76
N ILE A 35 3.96 0.46 4.06
CA ILE A 35 3.83 1.61 4.94
C ILE A 35 5.02 1.65 5.91
N ARG A 36 5.55 2.86 6.13
CA ARG A 36 6.78 3.02 6.93
C ARG A 36 6.54 2.61 8.37
N GLY A 37 7.39 1.72 8.88
CA GLY A 37 7.33 1.27 10.28
C GLY A 37 6.37 0.12 10.54
N ALA A 38 5.75 -0.44 9.49
CA ALA A 38 4.82 -1.56 9.57
C ALA A 38 4.97 -2.42 8.30
N ALA A 39 6.15 -3.04 8.12
CA ALA A 39 6.51 -3.81 6.93
C ALA A 39 5.70 -5.11 6.79
N GLU A 40 5.11 -5.56 7.89
CA GLU A 40 4.18 -6.68 7.95
C GLU A 40 2.79 -6.36 7.40
N PHE A 41 2.55 -5.09 7.05
CA PHE A 41 1.39 -4.63 6.30
C PHE A 41 1.75 -4.35 4.85
N ARG A 42 0.96 -4.89 3.92
CA ARG A 42 1.19 -4.75 2.49
C ARG A 42 -0.13 -4.50 1.77
N LEU A 43 -0.13 -3.56 0.82
CA LEU A 43 -1.24 -3.33 -0.08
C LEU A 43 -0.80 -3.70 -1.49
N THR A 44 -1.57 -4.54 -2.18
CA THR A 44 -1.31 -4.90 -3.57
C THR A 44 -2.47 -4.48 -4.46
N LEU A 45 -2.13 -4.04 -5.66
CA LEU A 45 -3.09 -3.81 -6.73
C LEU A 45 -2.91 -4.92 -7.76
N SER A 46 -4.01 -5.58 -8.11
CA SER A 46 -4.00 -6.72 -9.03
C SER A 46 -5.18 -6.67 -9.97
N LYS A 47 -5.16 -7.47 -11.03
CA LYS A 47 -6.34 -7.65 -11.89
C LYS A 47 -7.49 -8.25 -11.08
N SER A 48 -8.64 -7.57 -11.05
CA SER A 48 -9.84 -8.12 -10.45
C SER A 48 -10.32 -9.35 -11.22
N THR A 49 -10.64 -10.42 -10.49
CA THR A 49 -11.25 -11.64 -11.02
C THR A 49 -12.76 -11.67 -10.79
N LYS A 50 -13.32 -10.67 -10.09
CA LYS A 50 -14.73 -10.58 -9.76
C LYS A 50 -15.51 -9.90 -10.88
N PRO A 51 -16.52 -10.56 -11.48
CA PRO A 51 -17.32 -9.98 -12.56
C PRO A 51 -18.13 -8.74 -12.14
N GLU A 52 -18.43 -8.59 -10.86
CA GLU A 52 -19.16 -7.46 -10.28
C GLU A 52 -18.30 -6.20 -10.04
N SER A 53 -16.98 -6.30 -10.20
CA SER A 53 -16.07 -5.17 -10.01
C SER A 53 -16.20 -4.18 -11.17
N LEU A 54 -16.55 -2.91 -10.88
CA LEU A 54 -16.65 -1.87 -11.92
C LEU A 54 -15.28 -1.43 -12.44
N SER A 55 -14.21 -1.68 -11.69
CA SER A 55 -12.84 -1.58 -12.17
C SER A 55 -12.29 -2.98 -12.48
N ASN A 56 -11.31 -3.05 -13.38
CA ASN A 56 -10.54 -4.28 -13.56
C ASN A 56 -9.42 -4.44 -12.51
N ILE A 57 -9.45 -3.67 -11.40
CA ILE A 57 -8.43 -3.70 -10.34
C ILE A 57 -9.05 -4.13 -9.00
N ALA A 58 -8.39 -5.08 -8.33
CA ALA A 58 -8.63 -5.45 -6.95
C ALA A 58 -7.51 -4.89 -6.07
N ILE A 59 -7.86 -4.51 -4.85
CA ILE A 59 -6.94 -4.08 -3.81
C ILE A 59 -6.90 -5.20 -2.78
N THR A 60 -5.73 -5.79 -2.52
CA THR A 60 -5.58 -6.73 -1.42
C THR A 60 -4.71 -6.09 -0.35
N VAL A 61 -5.23 -5.99 0.87
CA VAL A 61 -4.46 -5.56 2.04
C VAL A 61 -4.11 -6.78 2.87
N THR A 62 -2.83 -7.14 2.91
CA THR A 62 -2.29 -8.20 3.75
C THR A 62 -1.77 -7.61 5.06
N THR A 63 -2.14 -8.25 6.15
CA THR A 63 -1.70 -7.96 7.52
C THR A 63 -1.01 -9.21 8.09
N PRO A 64 -0.38 -9.16 9.28
CA PRO A 64 0.19 -10.34 9.93
C PRO A 64 -0.81 -11.49 10.15
N PHE A 65 -2.10 -11.14 10.27
CA PHE A 65 -3.13 -12.07 10.69
C PHE A 65 -3.94 -12.61 9.52
N ARG A 66 -4.15 -11.78 8.47
CA ARG A 66 -5.00 -12.12 7.32
C ARG A 66 -4.84 -11.15 6.15
N SER A 67 -5.50 -11.48 5.04
CA SER A 67 -5.71 -10.58 3.91
C SER A 67 -7.16 -10.11 3.82
N TYR A 68 -7.35 -8.92 3.26
CA TYR A 68 -8.64 -8.29 2.95
C TYR A 68 -8.66 -7.89 1.48
N ASP A 69 -9.67 -8.34 0.74
CA ASP A 69 -9.84 -7.97 -0.66
C ASP A 69 -10.89 -6.88 -0.78
N PHE A 70 -10.56 -5.80 -1.49
CA PHE A 70 -11.46 -4.72 -1.81
C PHE A 70 -11.55 -4.54 -3.33
N PHE A 71 -12.76 -4.28 -3.83
CA PHE A 71 -12.98 -4.04 -5.27
C PHE A 71 -13.30 -2.58 -5.52
N ILE A 72 -12.54 -1.94 -6.42
CA ILE A 72 -12.77 -0.54 -6.77
C ILE A 72 -14.04 -0.43 -7.62
N THR A 73 -14.93 0.44 -7.14
CA THR A 73 -16.10 0.93 -7.85
C THR A 73 -15.97 2.43 -8.06
N TYR A 74 -16.20 2.88 -9.29
CA TYR A 74 -16.16 4.30 -9.62
C TYR A 74 -17.48 4.95 -9.25
N SER A 75 -17.44 6.02 -8.46
CA SER A 75 -18.56 6.95 -8.33
C SER A 75 -18.03 8.38 -8.37
N ASN A 76 -18.29 9.08 -9.48
CA ASN A 76 -18.10 10.54 -9.62
C ASN A 76 -16.68 11.06 -9.27
N GLY A 77 -15.63 10.41 -9.78
CA GLY A 77 -14.24 10.84 -9.56
C GLY A 77 -13.62 10.39 -8.23
N TYR A 78 -14.38 9.68 -7.39
CA TYR A 78 -13.88 9.03 -6.18
C TYR A 78 -13.84 7.52 -6.38
N VAL A 79 -12.74 6.91 -5.91
CA VAL A 79 -12.61 5.47 -5.79
C VAL A 79 -13.23 5.04 -4.45
N ARG A 80 -14.33 4.29 -4.53
CA ARG A 80 -14.91 3.58 -3.38
C ARG A 80 -14.61 2.12 -3.57
N SER A 81 -14.13 1.43 -2.54
CA SER A 81 -13.96 -0.01 -2.62
C SER A 81 -14.77 -0.76 -1.59
N PHE A 82 -15.44 -1.83 -2.02
CA PHE A 82 -16.22 -2.70 -1.15
C PHE A 82 -15.36 -3.88 -0.68
N LEU A 83 -15.45 -4.21 0.60
CA LEU A 83 -14.85 -5.42 1.13
C LEU A 83 -15.54 -6.65 0.51
N SER A 84 -14.75 -7.54 -0.10
CA SER A 84 -15.24 -8.84 -0.57
C SER A 84 -15.82 -9.61 0.61
N PRO A 85 -17.08 -10.05 0.56
CA PRO A 85 -17.68 -10.79 1.65
C PRO A 85 -17.12 -12.21 1.61
N GLU A 86 -16.01 -12.43 2.30
CA GLU A 86 -15.74 -13.77 2.84
C GLU A 86 -16.47 -13.96 4.18
N TRP A 87 -17.03 -12.88 4.76
CA TRP A 87 -17.60 -12.85 6.11
C TRP A 87 -19.08 -12.40 6.11
N PRO A 88 -19.98 -13.11 6.82
CA PRO A 88 -21.40 -12.77 6.90
C PRO A 88 -21.71 -11.50 7.69
N ASP A 89 -20.77 -11.01 8.50
CA ASP A 89 -20.94 -9.83 9.37
C ASP A 89 -20.22 -8.57 8.85
N ALA A 90 -19.60 -8.64 7.67
CA ALA A 90 -19.06 -7.45 7.04
C ALA A 90 -20.23 -6.49 6.71
N PRO A 91 -20.16 -5.19 7.04
CA PRO A 91 -21.22 -4.27 6.67
C PRO A 91 -21.39 -4.29 5.16
N ASP A 92 -22.61 -4.55 4.67
CA ASP A 92 -22.99 -4.74 3.25
C ASP A 92 -22.66 -3.56 2.31
N ASN A 93 -21.96 -2.54 2.80
CA ASN A 93 -21.68 -1.28 2.14
C ASN A 93 -20.40 -0.60 2.63
N ALA A 94 -19.49 -1.36 3.24
CA ALA A 94 -18.29 -0.78 3.81
C ALA A 94 -17.37 -0.27 2.68
N THR A 95 -17.42 1.04 2.42
CA THR A 95 -16.65 1.69 1.36
C THR A 95 -15.36 2.28 1.92
N MET A 96 -14.23 1.90 1.35
CA MET A 96 -12.93 2.49 1.66
C MET A 96 -12.58 3.56 0.63
N LEU A 97 -12.19 4.74 1.10
CA LEU A 97 -11.60 5.79 0.27
C LEU A 97 -10.14 5.46 -0.07
N LEU A 98 -9.81 5.53 -1.36
CA LEU A 98 -8.44 5.43 -1.85
C LEU A 98 -8.03 6.73 -2.54
N LEU A 99 -6.98 7.37 -2.05
CA LEU A 99 -6.43 8.61 -2.61
C LEU A 99 -5.03 8.34 -3.18
N ALA A 100 -4.79 8.77 -4.42
CA ALA A 100 -3.52 8.60 -5.11
C ALA A 100 -2.77 9.93 -5.21
N PHE A 101 -1.45 9.88 -5.02
CA PHE A 101 -0.58 11.05 -5.03
C PHE A 101 0.72 10.79 -5.79
N ASN A 102 1.25 11.85 -6.39
CA ASN A 102 2.62 11.88 -6.90
C ASN A 102 3.63 12.05 -5.75
N GLU A 103 4.93 11.89 -6.02
CA GLU A 103 5.97 12.04 -4.99
C GLU A 103 6.03 13.44 -4.36
N ASP A 104 5.59 14.46 -5.09
CA ASP A 104 5.48 15.85 -4.62
C ASP A 104 4.19 16.14 -3.82
N LEU A 105 3.40 15.10 -3.52
CA LEU A 105 2.11 15.15 -2.84
C LEU A 105 1.00 15.88 -3.61
N SER A 106 1.20 16.18 -4.91
CA SER A 106 0.10 16.57 -5.78
C SER A 106 -0.84 15.38 -6.01
N ALA A 107 -2.13 15.65 -6.16
CA ALA A 107 -3.11 14.61 -6.46
C ALA A 107 -2.77 13.92 -7.79
N ALA A 108 -2.65 12.60 -7.77
CA ALA A 108 -2.51 11.81 -8.98
C ALA A 108 -3.89 11.46 -9.50
N TYR A 109 -4.19 11.87 -10.73
CA TYR A 109 -5.43 11.43 -11.39
C TYR A 109 -5.23 9.98 -11.85
N THR A 110 -5.95 9.05 -11.26
CA THR A 110 -5.82 7.62 -11.59
C THR A 110 -7.18 7.01 -11.86
N ASP A 111 -7.44 6.65 -13.12
CA ASP A 111 -8.60 5.84 -13.51
C ASP A 111 -8.42 4.34 -13.13
N PHE A 112 -7.51 4.01 -12.18
CA PHE A 112 -7.04 2.65 -11.80
C PHE A 112 -7.33 1.58 -12.87
N LYS A 113 -6.64 1.69 -14.02
CA LYS A 113 -6.77 0.77 -15.15
C LYS A 113 -5.57 -0.17 -15.20
N ILE A 114 -5.82 -1.40 -15.63
CA ILE A 114 -4.75 -2.38 -15.90
C ILE A 114 -3.78 -1.81 -16.94
N GLY A 115 -2.48 -2.01 -16.72
CA GLY A 115 -1.44 -1.64 -17.66
C GLY A 115 -0.97 -0.18 -17.56
N GLU A 116 -1.73 0.69 -16.90
CA GLU A 116 -1.31 2.07 -16.61
C GLU A 116 -0.24 2.10 -15.51
N PRO A 117 0.58 3.17 -15.43
CA PRO A 117 1.52 3.36 -14.33
C PRO A 117 0.81 3.45 -12.98
N ALA A 118 1.35 2.76 -11.97
CA ALA A 118 0.89 2.88 -10.61
C ALA A 118 1.29 4.24 -10.00
N PRO A 119 0.41 4.87 -9.19
CA PRO A 119 0.80 6.06 -8.44
C PRO A 119 1.91 5.71 -7.44
N PRO A 120 2.87 6.61 -7.19
CA PRO A 120 3.96 6.33 -6.25
C PRO A 120 3.48 6.27 -4.79
N LEU A 121 2.39 6.98 -4.47
CA LEU A 121 1.85 7.08 -3.12
C LEU A 121 0.35 6.84 -3.12
N LEU A 122 -0.11 6.08 -2.13
CA LEU A 122 -1.52 5.90 -1.79
C LEU A 122 -1.77 6.34 -0.35
N LEU A 123 -2.93 6.95 -0.10
CA LEU A 123 -3.47 7.18 1.23
C LEU A 123 -4.83 6.48 1.34
N VAL A 124 -5.00 5.72 2.41
CA VAL A 124 -6.16 4.85 2.63
C VAL A 124 -6.74 5.11 4.03
N PRO A 125 -7.34 6.30 4.25
CA PRO A 125 -7.68 6.77 5.60
C PRO A 125 -8.71 5.88 6.29
N ASP A 126 -9.61 5.28 5.52
CA ASP A 126 -10.69 4.46 6.07
C ASP A 126 -10.23 3.04 6.42
N LEU A 127 -9.01 2.62 6.05
CA LEU A 127 -8.52 1.26 6.25
C LEU A 127 -8.45 0.85 7.72
N GLY A 128 -8.15 1.82 8.60
CA GLY A 128 -8.10 1.68 10.05
C GLY A 128 -9.28 0.87 10.60
N PRO A 129 -10.51 1.41 10.53
CA PRO A 129 -11.73 0.72 10.94
C PRO A 129 -11.91 -0.71 10.39
N PHE A 130 -11.62 -0.97 9.11
CA PHE A 130 -11.80 -2.31 8.52
C PHE A 130 -10.89 -3.36 9.15
N ILE A 131 -9.66 -2.98 9.48
CA ILE A 131 -8.68 -3.88 10.09
C ILE A 131 -8.83 -3.89 11.61
N TYR A 132 -9.24 -2.76 12.22
CA TYR A 132 -9.26 -2.57 13.66
C TYR A 132 -10.24 -3.52 14.37
N TYR A 133 -11.44 -3.72 13.82
CA TYR A 133 -12.45 -4.58 14.45
C TYR A 133 -12.08 -6.06 14.43
N ASP A 134 -11.12 -6.47 13.58
CA ASP A 134 -10.54 -7.82 13.62
C ASP A 134 -9.24 -7.88 14.45
N SER A 135 -8.67 -6.72 14.79
CA SER A 135 -7.44 -6.59 15.58
C SER A 135 -7.68 -6.76 17.10
N ASN A 136 -8.38 -7.83 17.51
CA ASN A 136 -8.42 -8.31 18.91
C ASN A 136 -7.02 -8.61 19.52
N HIS A 137 -5.94 -8.21 18.84
CA HIS A 137 -4.53 -8.47 19.09
C HIS A 137 -3.70 -7.18 19.29
N GLY A 138 -4.32 -6.03 19.54
CA GLY A 138 -3.64 -4.84 20.06
C GLY A 138 -2.61 -4.18 19.13
N SER A 139 -2.66 -4.48 17.83
CA SER A 139 -1.78 -3.88 16.84
C SER A 139 -2.40 -2.56 16.35
N SER A 140 -1.70 -1.45 16.50
CA SER A 140 -2.09 -0.19 15.87
C SER A 140 -2.13 -0.38 14.35
N VAL A 141 -3.29 -0.14 13.72
CA VAL A 141 -3.37 -0.14 12.26
C VAL A 141 -2.48 0.99 11.75
N PRO A 142 -1.55 0.72 10.83
CA PRO A 142 -0.64 1.75 10.37
C PRO A 142 -1.42 2.81 9.58
N ASP A 143 -1.17 4.07 9.94
CA ASP A 143 -1.76 5.25 9.30
C ASP A 143 -0.66 6.02 8.54
N GLY A 144 -1.03 6.60 7.40
CA GLY A 144 -0.16 7.38 6.54
C GLY A 144 -0.05 6.87 5.11
N PHE A 145 1.00 7.36 4.43
CA PHE A 145 1.22 7.06 3.01
C PHE A 145 1.83 5.68 2.81
N TRP A 146 1.13 4.90 1.99
CA TRP A 146 1.59 3.66 1.40
C TRP A 146 2.48 4.01 0.21
N ARG A 147 3.71 3.48 0.21
CA ARG A 147 4.73 3.78 -0.78
C ARG A 147 4.91 2.62 -1.72
N LEU A 148 4.84 2.91 -3.02
CA LEU A 148 5.10 1.96 -4.08
C LEU A 148 6.51 1.38 -3.92
N GLN A 149 6.58 0.06 -3.90
CA GLN A 149 7.84 -0.66 -3.93
C GLN A 149 8.36 -0.76 -5.37
N PRO A 150 9.69 -0.89 -5.54
CA PRO A 150 10.25 -1.20 -6.85
C PRO A 150 9.62 -2.44 -7.46
N CYS A 151 9.17 -2.28 -8.69
CA CYS A 151 8.90 -3.38 -9.61
C CYS A 151 10.17 -3.65 -10.42
#